data_AF-A0A3E4LX22-F1
#
_entry.id   AF-A0A3E4LX22-F1
#
_cell.length_a   1.000
_cell.length_b   1.000
_cell.length_c   1.000
_cell.angle_alpha   90.00
_cell.angle_beta   90.00
_cell.angle_gamma   90.00
#
_symmetry.space_group_name_H-M   'P 1'
#
loop_
_entity.id
_entity.type
_entity.pdbx_description
1 polymer ?
#
loop_
_entity_poly.entity_id
_entity_poly.type
_entity_poly.pdbx_seq_one_letter_code
_entity_poly.pdbx_strand_id
1 'polypeptide(L)'
;MEKMYEVLRFQEYKDQCRQSADCLEGCLLIYYLQEHECIGKGQLFSWFRQLWKSLYDYQRSNGMNYGCLTPYSVLVVGEAGLFLLDPVGEENGFIIKRMQQRAVRNHFIKKDGRQQGGEQKSADLYGYGKLMQFLLASVRTEPELTRREAAKCQKVIAGCTGERQRPYERICQVQKDLPEISGQIRLFEKAKDLFHGQKKKRFLKISVAVLAVLVLKNSERMRTDTAELRMDAEKLEAADREADAAEGADNTEKIEAEDESAAEAAERRFRSYLLSNTRKGNELVMSEGEALERCALWALGTAYERETRVEKAIDVYGRLVEIEENREQIATAGIRKMKLEAGKEQYSIALLTGKRVLERTGTEPEIEKLMQEYELRIQEQESGVQNGQSREEQKKEEQKQEGEINEQNVDK
;
A
#
# COMPACT_ATOMS: atom_id res chain seq x y z
N MET A 1 -0.95 8.59 -5.08
CA MET A 1 -1.73 8.75 -6.33
C MET A 1 -1.87 7.37 -6.98
N GLU A 2 -2.97 6.67 -6.72
CA GLU A 2 -3.19 5.31 -7.21
C GLU A 2 -3.82 5.33 -8.61
N LYS A 3 -3.33 4.48 -9.51
CA LYS A 3 -3.80 4.33 -10.89
C LYS A 3 -3.83 2.86 -11.27
N MET A 4 -4.59 2.51 -12.31
CA MET A 4 -4.57 1.18 -12.90
C MET A 4 -3.32 1.01 -13.77
N TYR A 5 -2.66 -0.15 -13.64
CA TYR A 5 -1.47 -0.51 -14.39
C TYR A 5 -1.54 -1.96 -14.84
N GLU A 6 -1.11 -2.22 -16.07
CA GLU A 6 -0.94 -3.59 -16.56
C GLU A 6 0.35 -4.19 -15.99
N VAL A 7 0.22 -5.32 -15.30
CA VAL A 7 1.33 -6.03 -14.64
C VAL A 7 1.47 -7.46 -15.15
N LEU A 8 2.69 -7.97 -15.06
CA LEU A 8 3.01 -9.35 -15.37
C LEU A 8 2.67 -10.27 -14.18
N ARG A 9 1.95 -11.34 -14.48
CA ARG A 9 1.63 -12.44 -13.56
C ARG A 9 2.16 -13.75 -14.13
N PHE A 10 2.69 -14.58 -13.24
CA PHE A 10 3.27 -15.86 -13.59
C PHE A 10 2.49 -16.97 -12.91
N GLN A 11 2.05 -17.95 -13.69
CA GLN A 11 1.34 -19.12 -13.21
C GLN A 11 2.20 -20.35 -13.45
N GLU A 12 2.50 -21.08 -12.38
CA GLU A 12 3.21 -22.36 -12.47
C GLU A 12 2.21 -23.49 -12.70
N TYR A 13 2.38 -24.22 -13.80
CA TYR A 13 1.64 -25.45 -14.07
C TYR A 13 2.64 -26.58 -14.34
N LYS A 14 2.83 -27.45 -13.34
CA LYS A 14 3.88 -28.48 -13.32
C LYS A 14 5.26 -27.82 -13.50
N ASP A 15 5.99 -28.15 -14.57
CA ASP A 15 7.30 -27.59 -14.89
C ASP A 15 7.24 -26.40 -15.85
N GLN A 16 6.05 -25.96 -16.29
CA GLN A 16 5.90 -24.82 -17.18
C GLN A 16 5.48 -23.55 -16.42
N CYS A 17 6.15 -22.43 -16.73
CA CYS A 17 5.77 -21.11 -16.25
C CYS A 17 5.03 -20.39 -17.39
N ARG A 18 3.76 -20.04 -17.17
CA ARG A 18 2.99 -19.23 -18.13
C ARG A 18 2.91 -17.79 -17.66
N GLN A 19 3.24 -16.87 -18.56
CA GLN A 19 3.03 -15.44 -18.38
C GLN A 19 1.57 -15.09 -18.70
N SER A 20 1.01 -14.18 -17.93
CA SER A 20 -0.30 -13.55 -18.12
C SER A 20 -0.19 -12.08 -17.73
N ALA A 21 -1.08 -11.24 -18.25
CA ALA A 21 -1.22 -9.85 -17.83
C ALA A 21 -2.42 -9.72 -16.88
N ASP A 22 -2.33 -8.80 -15.94
CA ASP A 22 -3.41 -8.42 -15.02
C ASP A 22 -3.42 -6.90 -14.89
N CYS A 23 -4.56 -6.31 -14.55
CA CYS A 23 -4.67 -4.86 -14.41
C CYS A 23 -4.93 -4.53 -12.94
N LEU A 24 -3.92 -3.96 -12.28
CA LEU A 24 -3.94 -3.70 -10.84
C LEU A 24 -3.87 -2.21 -10.55
N GLU A 25 -4.64 -1.79 -9.56
CA GLU A 25 -4.48 -0.47 -8.96
C GLU A 25 -3.28 -0.46 -8.02
N GLY A 26 -2.43 0.56 -8.12
CA GLY A 26 -1.28 0.70 -7.23
C GLY A 26 -0.48 1.97 -7.46
N CYS A 27 0.72 2.00 -6.90
CA CYS A 27 1.66 3.12 -6.99
C CYS A 27 3.00 2.65 -7.55
N LEU A 28 3.57 3.36 -8.53
CA LEU A 28 4.91 3.02 -9.02
C LEU A 28 5.94 3.17 -7.91
N LEU A 29 6.88 2.23 -7.84
CA LEU A 29 7.90 2.17 -6.79
C LEU A 29 8.63 3.49 -6.59
N ILE A 30 8.95 4.21 -7.68
CA ILE A 30 9.58 5.53 -7.62
C ILE A 30 8.79 6.57 -6.81
N TYR A 31 7.46 6.59 -6.94
CA TYR A 31 6.61 7.56 -6.23
C TYR A 31 6.31 7.06 -4.83
N TYR A 32 6.10 5.75 -4.67
CA TYR A 32 5.93 5.14 -3.35
C TYR A 32 7.09 5.50 -2.42
N LEU A 33 8.33 5.39 -2.90
CA LEU A 33 9.52 5.70 -2.09
C LEU A 33 9.70 7.21 -1.80
N GLN A 34 9.05 8.09 -2.56
CA GLN A 34 9.03 9.53 -2.25
C GLN A 34 8.08 9.85 -1.10
N GLU A 35 7.00 9.09 -0.97
CA GLU A 35 5.97 9.26 0.06
C GLU A 35 6.30 8.44 1.33
N HIS A 36 7.12 7.39 1.22
CA HIS A 36 7.43 6.45 2.30
C HIS A 36 8.95 6.34 2.55
N GLU A 37 9.49 7.24 3.38
CA GLU A 37 10.92 7.25 3.74
C GLU A 37 11.34 6.13 4.70
N CYS A 38 10.40 5.50 5.41
CA CYS A 38 10.66 4.41 6.34
C CYS A 38 9.87 3.16 5.95
N ILE A 39 10.54 2.01 5.85
CA ILE A 39 9.91 0.71 5.64
C ILE A 39 10.47 -0.34 6.60
N GLY A 40 9.60 -1.25 7.04
CA GLY A 40 10.02 -2.36 7.90
C GLY A 40 11.10 -3.22 7.23
N LYS A 41 12.14 -3.59 7.98
CA LYS A 41 13.24 -4.43 7.46
C LYS A 41 12.74 -5.72 6.79
N GLY A 42 11.73 -6.35 7.37
CA GLY A 42 11.11 -7.56 6.81
C GLY A 42 10.45 -7.31 5.46
N GLN A 43 9.83 -6.14 5.28
CA GLN A 43 9.20 -5.73 4.03
C GLN A 43 10.24 -5.51 2.93
N LEU A 44 11.35 -4.82 3.25
CA LEU A 44 12.46 -4.63 2.31
C LEU A 44 13.05 -5.97 1.84
N PHE A 45 13.27 -6.92 2.74
CA PHE A 45 13.78 -8.25 2.37
C PHE A 45 12.76 -9.05 1.55
N SER A 46 11.47 -8.88 1.84
CA SER A 46 10.40 -9.45 1.02
C SER A 46 10.43 -8.88 -0.39
N TRP A 47 10.58 -7.57 -0.55
CA TRP A 47 10.69 -6.91 -1.84
C TRP A 47 11.87 -7.41 -2.67
N PHE A 48 13.05 -7.60 -2.08
CA PHE A 48 14.18 -8.20 -2.78
C PHE A 48 13.86 -9.59 -3.34
N ARG A 49 13.16 -10.42 -2.56
CA ARG A 49 12.75 -11.77 -2.99
C ARG A 49 11.65 -11.74 -4.05
N GLN A 50 10.66 -10.86 -3.91
CA GLN A 50 9.59 -10.71 -4.89
C GLN A 50 10.15 -10.29 -6.24
N LEU A 51 11.00 -9.25 -6.27
CA LEU A 51 11.68 -8.81 -7.49
C LEU A 51 12.52 -9.92 -8.12
N TRP A 52 13.28 -10.65 -7.29
CA TRP A 52 14.06 -11.79 -7.77
C TRP A 52 13.17 -12.88 -8.39
N LYS A 53 12.07 -13.25 -7.72
CA LYS A 53 11.15 -14.29 -8.19
C LYS A 53 10.48 -13.88 -9.50
N SER A 54 10.01 -12.63 -9.61
CA SER A 54 9.39 -12.12 -10.84
C SER A 54 10.35 -12.15 -12.03
N LEU A 55 11.63 -11.78 -11.84
CA LEU A 55 12.64 -11.88 -12.90
C LEU A 55 12.96 -13.33 -13.27
N TYR A 56 13.09 -14.20 -12.26
CA TYR A 56 13.31 -15.62 -12.49
C TYR A 56 12.16 -16.26 -13.28
N ASP A 57 10.93 -15.94 -12.93
CA ASP A 57 9.74 -16.46 -13.60
C ASP A 57 9.58 -15.91 -15.02
N TYR A 58 9.89 -14.63 -15.23
CA TYR A 58 9.90 -14.01 -16.55
C TYR A 58 10.90 -14.67 -17.49
N GLN A 59 12.13 -14.89 -17.01
CA GLN A 59 13.15 -15.58 -17.80
C GLN A 59 12.74 -17.02 -18.12
N ARG A 60 12.05 -17.69 -17.20
CA ARG A 60 11.55 -19.06 -17.39
C ARG A 60 10.35 -19.13 -18.34
N SER A 61 9.47 -18.12 -18.36
CA SER A 61 8.29 -18.10 -19.23
C SER A 61 8.60 -17.65 -20.65
N ASN A 62 9.45 -16.63 -20.82
CA ASN A 62 9.70 -15.98 -22.11
C ASN A 62 11.07 -16.32 -22.72
N GLY A 63 11.97 -16.97 -21.97
CA GLY A 63 13.34 -17.29 -22.41
C GLY A 63 14.25 -16.08 -22.58
N MET A 64 13.73 -14.87 -22.33
CA MET A 64 14.37 -13.58 -22.53
C MET A 64 14.44 -12.81 -21.21
N ASN A 65 15.32 -11.81 -21.16
CA ASN A 65 15.40 -10.89 -20.02
C ASN A 65 14.28 -9.85 -20.10
N TYR A 66 13.83 -9.36 -18.95
CA TYR A 66 12.88 -8.26 -18.84
C TYR A 66 13.44 -6.95 -19.41
N GLY A 67 14.74 -6.70 -19.21
CA GLY A 67 15.53 -5.70 -19.95
C GLY A 67 15.21 -4.23 -19.64
N CYS A 68 14.19 -3.95 -18.84
CA CYS A 68 13.74 -2.60 -18.52
C CYS A 68 13.50 -2.38 -17.02
N LEU A 69 14.14 -3.20 -16.16
CA LEU A 69 13.99 -3.11 -14.71
C LEU A 69 14.48 -1.76 -14.18
N THR A 70 13.54 -0.94 -13.68
CA THR A 70 13.77 0.39 -13.13
C THR A 70 12.75 0.67 -12.02
N PRO A 71 12.93 1.71 -11.19
CA PRO A 71 11.90 2.12 -10.23
C PRO A 71 10.54 2.51 -10.86
N TYR A 72 10.52 2.80 -12.17
CA TYR A 72 9.29 3.07 -12.92
C TYR A 72 8.61 1.80 -13.45
N SER A 73 9.33 0.68 -13.55
CA SER A 73 8.81 -0.58 -14.11
C SER A 73 8.28 -1.53 -13.03
N VAL A 74 8.18 -1.06 -11.80
CA VAL A 74 7.75 -1.84 -10.63
C VAL A 74 6.57 -1.14 -10.00
N LEU A 75 5.49 -1.89 -9.81
CA LEU A 75 4.27 -1.46 -9.15
C LEU A 75 4.25 -1.97 -7.71
N VAL A 76 3.93 -1.08 -6.77
CA VAL A 76 3.62 -1.37 -5.38
C VAL A 76 2.09 -1.45 -5.25
N VAL A 77 1.58 -2.58 -4.79
CA VAL A 77 0.15 -2.82 -4.55
C VAL A 77 -0.06 -3.15 -3.07
N GLY A 78 -0.76 -2.25 -2.37
CA GLY A 78 -0.88 -2.27 -0.91
C GLY A 78 0.48 -2.22 -0.20
N GLU A 79 0.53 -2.68 1.06
CA GLU A 79 1.77 -2.62 1.86
C GLU A 79 2.83 -3.68 1.48
N ALA A 80 2.46 -4.71 0.71
CA ALA A 80 3.25 -5.95 0.66
C ALA A 80 3.54 -6.54 -0.73
N GLY A 81 3.01 -5.99 -1.83
CA GLY A 81 3.12 -6.57 -3.17
C GLY A 81 3.98 -5.75 -4.12
N LEU A 82 5.07 -6.31 -4.65
CA LEU A 82 5.76 -5.77 -5.82
C LEU A 82 5.45 -6.59 -7.06
N PHE A 83 5.07 -5.90 -8.15
CA PHE A 83 4.79 -6.49 -9.45
C PHE A 83 5.62 -5.81 -10.54
N LEU A 84 6.06 -6.58 -11.53
CA LEU A 84 6.68 -6.02 -12.74
C LEU A 84 5.57 -5.52 -13.66
N LEU A 85 5.72 -4.32 -14.21
CA LEU A 85 4.82 -3.82 -15.26
C LEU A 85 4.96 -4.65 -16.54
N ASP A 86 3.87 -4.77 -17.31
CA ASP A 86 3.96 -5.23 -18.69
C ASP A 86 4.51 -4.09 -19.57
N PRO A 87 5.71 -4.22 -20.15
CA PRO A 87 6.29 -3.18 -20.99
C PRO A 87 5.55 -2.99 -22.33
N VAL A 88 4.68 -3.92 -22.71
CA VAL A 88 3.87 -3.87 -23.94
C VAL A 88 2.43 -3.43 -23.65
N GLY A 89 2.03 -3.35 -22.37
CA GLY A 89 0.68 -2.93 -21.97
C GLY A 89 0.35 -1.51 -22.43
N GLU A 90 -0.85 -1.33 -22.99
CA GLU A 90 -1.29 -0.04 -23.56
C GLU A 90 -1.43 1.03 -22.48
N GLU A 91 -1.96 0.64 -21.31
CA GLU A 91 -2.13 1.53 -20.15
C GLU A 91 -0.79 2.06 -19.62
N ASN A 92 0.30 1.34 -19.86
CA ASN A 92 1.64 1.72 -19.40
C ASN A 92 2.37 2.69 -20.34
N GLY A 93 1.77 3.06 -21.48
CA GLY A 93 2.44 3.84 -22.53
C GLY A 93 3.04 5.17 -22.06
N PHE A 94 2.43 5.83 -21.06
CA PHE A 94 2.95 7.08 -20.48
C PHE A 94 4.22 6.87 -19.62
N ILE A 95 4.42 5.67 -19.09
CA ILE A 95 5.54 5.29 -18.20
C ILE A 95 6.75 4.90 -19.02
N ILE A 96 6.53 4.24 -20.16
CA ILE A 96 7.59 3.81 -21.08
C ILE A 96 8.50 4.98 -21.47
N LYS A 97 7.93 6.18 -21.72
CA LYS A 97 8.71 7.40 -21.99
C LYS A 97 9.64 7.78 -20.82
N ARG A 98 9.20 7.60 -19.57
CA ARG A 98 10.01 7.86 -18.37
C ARG A 98 11.10 6.81 -18.19
N MET A 99 10.77 5.54 -18.40
CA MET A 99 11.74 4.42 -18.38
C MET A 99 12.85 4.62 -19.42
N GLN A 100 12.52 5.22 -20.57
CA GLN A 100 13.48 5.50 -21.64
C GLN A 100 14.36 6.73 -21.41
N GLN A 101 14.11 7.53 -20.36
CA GLN A 101 14.92 8.71 -20.07
C GLN A 101 16.39 8.33 -19.89
N ARG A 102 17.29 9.13 -20.48
CA ARG A 102 18.73 8.84 -20.52
C ARG A 102 19.34 8.65 -19.12
N ALA A 103 18.93 9.44 -18.14
CA ALA A 103 19.39 9.33 -16.76
C ALA A 103 19.00 7.97 -16.14
N VAL A 104 17.73 7.57 -16.28
CA VAL A 104 17.22 6.28 -15.80
C VAL A 104 17.94 5.12 -16.48
N ARG A 105 17.97 5.12 -17.82
CA ARG A 105 18.62 4.07 -18.59
C ARG A 105 20.10 3.92 -18.26
N ASN A 106 20.84 5.03 -18.14
CA ASN A 106 22.26 4.97 -17.81
C ASN A 106 22.54 4.37 -16.43
N HIS A 107 21.61 4.54 -15.48
CA HIS A 107 21.80 4.09 -14.11
C HIS A 107 21.39 2.62 -13.91
N PHE A 108 20.25 2.23 -14.48
CA PHE A 108 19.63 0.93 -14.22
C PHE A 108 19.84 -0.11 -15.33
N ILE A 109 20.18 0.30 -16.56
CA ILE A 109 20.35 -0.62 -17.69
C ILE A 109 21.83 -0.75 -18.03
N LYS A 110 22.33 -1.99 -18.05
CA LYS A 110 23.70 -2.28 -18.47
C LYS A 110 23.87 -1.87 -19.94
N LYS A 111 24.85 -1.03 -20.23
CA LYS A 111 25.23 -0.76 -21.63
C LYS A 111 26.09 -1.90 -22.12
N ASP A 112 25.68 -2.52 -23.22
CA ASP A 112 26.48 -3.56 -23.86
C ASP A 112 27.86 -2.97 -24.19
N GLY A 113 28.90 -3.54 -23.58
CA GLY A 113 30.25 -3.37 -24.10
C GLY A 113 30.26 -3.95 -25.51
N ARG A 114 31.06 -3.39 -26.42
CA ARG A 114 31.27 -3.99 -27.73
C ARG A 114 32.00 -5.33 -27.57
N GLN A 115 31.31 -6.41 -27.24
CA GLN A 115 31.82 -7.77 -27.37
C GLN A 115 30.75 -8.70 -27.91
N GLN A 116 31.18 -9.44 -28.92
CA GLN A 116 30.41 -10.30 -29.79
C GLN A 116 29.66 -11.39 -29.00
N GLY A 117 28.37 -11.57 -29.30
CA GLY A 117 27.69 -12.87 -29.23
C GLY A 117 27.25 -13.43 -27.88
N GLY A 118 27.56 -12.83 -26.73
CA GLY A 118 27.31 -13.45 -25.41
C GLY A 118 26.45 -12.70 -24.38
N GLU A 119 26.17 -11.40 -24.53
CA GLU A 119 26.01 -10.52 -23.35
C GLU A 119 24.59 -10.10 -22.93
N GLN A 120 23.50 -10.54 -23.58
CA GLN A 120 22.16 -10.15 -23.10
C GLN A 120 21.84 -10.74 -21.71
N LYS A 121 22.35 -11.93 -21.38
CA LYS A 121 21.98 -12.74 -20.19
C LYS A 121 22.28 -12.08 -18.83
N SER A 122 23.05 -10.99 -18.82
CA SER A 122 23.44 -10.26 -17.59
C SER A 122 22.65 -8.96 -17.35
N ALA A 123 21.76 -8.57 -18.28
CA ALA A 123 21.06 -7.28 -18.20
C ALA A 123 20.15 -7.18 -16.97
N ASP A 124 19.33 -8.21 -16.70
CA ASP A 124 18.42 -8.23 -15.55
C ASP A 124 19.18 -8.37 -14.22
N LEU A 125 20.32 -9.06 -14.21
CA LEU A 125 21.19 -9.13 -13.04
C LEU A 125 21.70 -7.73 -12.66
N TYR A 126 22.24 -7.00 -13.63
CA TYR A 126 22.72 -5.64 -13.40
C TYR A 126 21.58 -4.72 -12.93
N GLY A 127 20.42 -4.76 -13.62
CA GLY A 127 19.25 -3.99 -13.23
C GLY A 127 18.76 -4.32 -11.82
N TYR A 128 18.74 -5.60 -11.45
CA TYR A 128 18.36 -6.05 -10.12
C TYR A 128 19.30 -5.51 -9.05
N GLY A 129 20.62 -5.59 -9.27
CA GLY A 129 21.63 -5.04 -8.37
C GLY A 129 21.49 -3.53 -8.19
N LYS A 130 21.24 -2.79 -9.28
CA LYS A 130 21.03 -1.33 -9.23
C LYS A 130 19.72 -0.94 -8.56
N LEU A 131 18.65 -1.69 -8.78
CA LEU A 131 17.38 -1.45 -8.10
C LEU A 131 17.48 -1.75 -6.59
N MET A 132 18.21 -2.80 -6.21
CA MET A 132 18.50 -3.13 -4.82
C MET A 132 19.37 -2.05 -4.14
N GLN A 133 20.38 -1.53 -4.85
CA GLN A 133 21.18 -0.39 -4.39
C GLN A 133 20.33 0.87 -4.21
N PHE A 134 19.45 1.16 -5.17
CA PHE A 134 18.53 2.29 -5.10
C PHE A 134 17.58 2.18 -3.89
N LEU A 135 16.94 1.02 -3.71
CA LEU A 135 16.05 0.78 -2.57
C LEU A 135 16.74 1.03 -1.22
N LEU A 136 17.96 0.52 -1.03
CA LEU A 136 18.72 0.72 0.21
C LEU A 136 19.12 2.17 0.46
N ALA A 137 19.28 2.97 -0.60
CA ALA A 137 19.61 4.39 -0.50
C ALA A 137 18.37 5.27 -0.31
N SER A 138 17.22 4.84 -0.82
CA SER A 138 15.97 5.61 -0.79
C SER A 138 15.17 5.44 0.49
N VAL A 139 15.44 4.42 1.32
CA VAL A 139 14.65 4.13 2.52
C VAL A 139 15.49 3.96 3.77
N ARG A 140 14.95 4.43 4.90
CA ARG A 140 15.37 4.03 6.23
C ARG A 140 14.62 2.76 6.62
N THR A 141 15.31 1.82 7.26
CA THR A 141 14.68 0.58 7.74
C THR A 141 14.47 0.64 9.25
N GLU A 142 13.30 0.24 9.71
CA GLU A 142 13.03 0.09 11.13
C GLU A 142 12.65 -1.36 11.47
N PRO A 143 13.39 -2.05 12.36
CA PRO A 143 14.69 -1.65 12.91
C PRO A 143 15.79 -1.58 11.84
N GLU A 144 16.87 -0.84 12.12
CA GLU A 144 18.00 -0.69 11.20
C GLU A 144 18.61 -2.03 10.79
N LEU A 145 19.17 -2.07 9.57
CA LEU A 145 19.94 -3.21 9.10
C LEU A 145 21.18 -3.41 9.98
N THR A 146 21.34 -4.62 10.51
CA THR A 146 22.57 -5.00 11.18
C THR A 146 23.74 -4.99 10.19
N ARG A 147 24.97 -4.82 10.69
CA ARG A 147 26.18 -4.89 9.84
C ARG A 147 26.25 -6.16 8.99
N ARG A 148 25.77 -7.29 9.51
CA ARG A 148 25.73 -8.57 8.79
C ARG A 148 24.70 -8.55 7.66
N GLU A 149 23.52 -7.99 7.89
CA GLU A 149 22.47 -7.84 6.88
C GLU A 149 22.90 -6.88 5.77
N ALA A 150 23.44 -5.72 6.13
CA ALA A 150 24.00 -4.76 5.17
C ALA A 150 25.13 -5.39 4.33
N ALA A 151 26.05 -6.14 4.96
CA ALA A 151 27.11 -6.85 4.25
C ALA A 151 26.57 -7.92 3.28
N LYS A 152 25.50 -8.64 3.65
CA LYS A 152 24.82 -9.57 2.73
C LYS A 152 24.22 -8.83 1.53
N CYS A 153 23.54 -7.71 1.76
CA CYS A 153 22.99 -6.89 0.68
C CYS A 153 24.08 -6.39 -0.28
N GLN A 154 25.19 -5.87 0.27
CA GLN A 154 26.33 -5.41 -0.54
C GLN A 154 26.98 -6.54 -1.34
N LYS A 155 27.09 -7.75 -0.75
CA LYS A 155 27.59 -8.94 -1.47
C LYS A 155 26.70 -9.29 -2.67
N VAL A 156 25.38 -9.23 -2.51
CA VAL A 156 24.43 -9.47 -3.61
C VAL A 156 24.56 -8.41 -4.70
N ILE A 157 24.61 -7.12 -4.31
CA ILE A 157 24.76 -6.00 -5.25
C ILE A 157 26.05 -6.16 -6.06
N ALA A 158 27.19 -6.35 -5.40
CA ALA A 158 28.48 -6.51 -6.08
C ALA A 158 28.53 -7.74 -7.01
N GLY A 159 27.84 -8.82 -6.63
CA GLY A 159 27.69 -10.00 -7.49
C GLY A 159 26.82 -9.75 -8.72
N CYS A 160 25.82 -8.88 -8.60
CA CYS A 160 24.89 -8.51 -9.68
C CYS A 160 25.47 -7.44 -10.64
N THR A 161 26.22 -6.47 -10.11
CA THR A 161 26.78 -5.36 -10.90
C THR A 161 28.13 -5.67 -11.55
N GLY A 162 28.76 -6.80 -11.19
CA GLY A 162 30.06 -7.21 -11.74
C GLY A 162 31.27 -6.66 -10.97
N GLU A 163 31.05 -6.01 -9.83
CA GLU A 163 32.10 -5.41 -8.99
C GLU A 163 32.88 -6.46 -8.15
N ARG A 164 32.42 -7.71 -8.14
CA ARG A 164 33.04 -8.84 -7.42
C ARG A 164 33.90 -9.69 -8.35
N GLN A 165 34.98 -10.29 -7.82
CA GLN A 165 35.83 -11.27 -8.54
C GLN A 165 35.06 -12.45 -9.19
N ARG A 166 33.95 -12.88 -8.58
CA ARG A 166 33.06 -13.92 -9.12
C ARG A 166 31.63 -13.38 -9.15
N PRO A 167 31.22 -12.73 -10.25
CA PRO A 167 29.87 -12.22 -10.41
C PRO A 167 28.87 -13.36 -10.66
N TYR A 168 27.59 -13.07 -10.52
CA TYR A 168 26.54 -14.02 -10.89
C TYR A 168 26.42 -14.11 -12.41
N GLU A 169 26.20 -15.33 -12.90
CA GLU A 169 25.96 -15.58 -14.33
C GLU A 169 24.46 -15.69 -14.64
N ARG A 170 23.65 -16.08 -13.66
CA ARG A 170 22.20 -16.30 -13.80
C ARG A 170 21.45 -15.81 -12.56
N ILE A 171 20.24 -15.29 -12.77
CA ILE A 171 19.38 -14.78 -11.70
C ILE A 171 19.11 -15.82 -10.61
N CYS A 172 19.03 -17.12 -10.95
CA CYS A 172 18.81 -18.18 -9.96
C CYS A 172 19.92 -18.33 -8.90
N GLN A 173 21.14 -17.87 -9.18
CA GLN A 173 22.25 -17.92 -8.22
C GLN A 173 22.04 -16.93 -7.06
N VAL A 174 21.32 -15.83 -7.31
CA VAL A 174 21.07 -14.77 -6.33
C VAL A 174 20.26 -15.27 -5.13
N GLN A 175 19.30 -16.18 -5.36
CA GLN A 175 18.36 -16.67 -4.34
C GLN A 175 19.02 -17.09 -3.03
N LYS A 176 20.16 -17.79 -3.13
CA LYS A 176 20.88 -18.37 -1.99
C LYS A 176 21.57 -17.32 -1.12
N ASP A 177 21.92 -16.19 -1.71
CA ASP A 177 22.64 -15.11 -1.04
C ASP A 177 21.69 -14.01 -0.53
N LEU A 178 20.38 -14.09 -0.81
CA LEU A 178 19.40 -13.10 -0.35
C LEU A 178 19.23 -13.12 1.18
N PRO A 179 19.07 -11.94 1.82
CA PRO A 179 18.83 -11.83 3.26
C PRO A 179 17.62 -12.66 3.71
N GLU A 180 17.76 -13.37 4.82
CA GLU A 180 16.69 -14.22 5.37
C GLU A 180 15.56 -13.38 5.94
N ILE A 181 14.34 -13.82 5.62
CA ILE A 181 13.14 -13.30 6.25
C ILE A 181 12.96 -14.04 7.59
N SER A 182 12.91 -13.31 8.70
CA SER A 182 12.60 -13.85 10.04
C SER A 182 11.33 -14.72 9.99
N GLY A 183 11.33 -15.83 10.74
CA GLY A 183 10.28 -16.87 10.70
C GLY A 183 8.84 -16.38 10.94
N GLN A 184 8.66 -15.22 11.57
CA GLN A 184 7.34 -14.59 11.75
C GLN A 184 6.68 -14.15 10.44
N ILE A 185 7.43 -13.87 9.38
CA ILE A 185 6.90 -13.40 8.09
C ILE A 185 6.68 -14.55 7.09
N ARG A 186 7.25 -15.75 7.32
CA ARG A 186 6.95 -16.96 6.50
C ARG A 186 5.48 -17.38 6.59
N LEU A 187 4.75 -16.94 7.62
CA LEU A 187 3.31 -17.10 7.74
C LEU A 187 2.54 -16.27 6.70
N PHE A 188 3.04 -15.10 6.33
CA PHE A 188 2.45 -14.24 5.29
C PHE A 188 2.68 -14.80 3.89
N GLU A 189 3.86 -15.38 3.59
CA GLU A 189 4.11 -16.06 2.30
C GLU A 189 3.20 -17.30 2.13
N LYS A 190 3.01 -18.11 3.18
CA LYS A 190 2.05 -19.23 3.15
C LYS A 190 0.59 -18.77 3.06
N ALA A 191 0.25 -17.60 3.62
CA ALA A 191 -1.08 -17.02 3.46
C ALA A 191 -1.32 -16.54 2.02
N LYS A 192 -0.28 -16.07 1.30
CA LYS A 192 -0.38 -15.66 -0.11
C LYS A 192 -0.71 -16.83 -1.04
N ASP A 193 -0.21 -18.04 -0.78
CA ASP A 193 -0.58 -19.24 -1.54
C ASP A 193 -2.08 -19.61 -1.38
N LEU A 194 -2.68 -19.26 -0.24
CA LEU A 194 -4.12 -19.43 0.00
C LEU A 194 -5.00 -18.42 -0.73
N PHE A 195 -4.45 -17.27 -1.15
CA PHE A 195 -5.17 -16.28 -1.98
C PHE A 195 -5.12 -16.60 -3.49
N HIS A 196 -4.29 -17.55 -3.91
CA HIS A 196 -4.14 -17.96 -5.32
C HIS A 196 -5.15 -19.03 -5.78
N GLY A 197 -6.07 -19.46 -4.91
CA GLY A 197 -7.15 -20.38 -5.28
C GLY A 197 -8.51 -19.82 -4.86
N GLN A 198 -9.38 -19.54 -5.83
CA GLN A 198 -10.77 -19.19 -5.55
C GLN A 198 -11.43 -20.26 -4.66
N LYS A 199 -11.78 -19.92 -3.41
CA LYS A 199 -13.10 -20.19 -2.78
C LYS A 199 -13.38 -19.14 -1.69
N LYS A 200 -14.26 -18.18 -2.02
CA LYS A 200 -14.93 -17.31 -1.05
C LYS A 200 -15.70 -18.19 -0.03
N LYS A 201 -15.73 -17.74 1.23
CA LYS A 201 -16.41 -18.33 2.42
C LYS A 201 -15.66 -19.49 3.10
N ARG A 202 -14.78 -19.17 4.07
CA ARG A 202 -14.55 -19.93 5.34
C ARG A 202 -13.42 -19.40 6.25
N PHE A 203 -12.70 -18.33 5.93
CA PHE A 203 -11.52 -17.90 6.72
C PHE A 203 -11.77 -16.92 7.88
N LEU A 204 -13.00 -16.74 8.37
CA LEU A 204 -13.25 -15.89 9.55
C LEU A 204 -12.93 -16.58 10.90
N LYS A 205 -12.70 -17.91 10.91
CA LYS A 205 -12.54 -18.66 12.18
C LYS A 205 -11.11 -18.95 12.62
N ILE A 206 -10.09 -18.81 11.75
CA ILE A 206 -8.70 -19.12 12.09
C ILE A 206 -7.97 -17.91 12.70
N SER A 207 -8.35 -16.68 12.32
CA SER A 207 -7.78 -15.43 12.87
C SER A 207 -8.03 -15.27 14.38
N VAL A 208 -9.24 -15.63 14.83
CA VAL A 208 -9.64 -15.48 16.25
C VAL A 208 -8.91 -16.44 17.18
N ALA A 209 -8.58 -17.66 16.72
CA ALA A 209 -7.92 -18.67 17.57
C ALA A 209 -6.45 -18.35 17.83
N VAL A 210 -5.73 -17.81 16.84
CA VAL A 210 -4.32 -17.42 16.99
C VAL A 210 -4.19 -16.18 17.89
N LEU A 211 -5.13 -15.23 17.76
CA LEU A 211 -5.19 -14.04 18.61
C LEU A 211 -5.54 -14.41 20.06
N ALA A 212 -6.47 -15.34 20.29
CA ALA A 212 -6.82 -15.80 21.63
C ALA A 212 -5.65 -16.51 22.34
N VAL A 213 -4.87 -17.33 21.63
CA VAL A 213 -3.70 -18.02 22.22
C VAL A 213 -2.57 -17.03 22.56
N LEU A 214 -2.38 -15.97 21.76
CA LEU A 214 -1.40 -14.92 22.04
C LEU A 214 -1.81 -14.05 23.25
N VAL A 215 -3.11 -13.73 23.38
CA VAL A 215 -3.64 -12.97 24.51
C VAL A 215 -3.56 -13.78 25.82
N LEU A 216 -3.90 -15.07 25.78
CA LEU A 216 -3.85 -15.92 26.98
C LEU A 216 -2.42 -16.13 27.48
N LYS A 217 -1.44 -16.33 26.59
CA LYS A 217 -0.03 -16.53 26.95
C LYS A 217 0.67 -15.27 27.47
N ASN A 218 0.20 -14.09 27.06
CA ASN A 218 0.63 -12.81 27.63
C ASN A 218 0.00 -12.52 29.00
N SER A 219 -1.21 -13.01 29.26
CA SER A 219 -1.91 -12.79 30.54
C SER A 219 -1.26 -13.51 31.74
N GLU A 220 -0.65 -14.68 31.51
CA GLU A 220 0.04 -15.45 32.55
C GLU A 220 1.38 -14.82 32.96
N ARG A 221 2.12 -14.26 32.00
CA ARG A 221 3.37 -13.52 32.26
C ARG A 221 3.12 -12.19 32.96
N MET A 222 1.97 -11.55 32.71
CA MET A 222 1.57 -10.29 33.35
C MET A 222 1.20 -10.46 34.85
N ARG A 223 0.83 -11.67 35.30
CA ARG A 223 0.49 -11.95 36.72
C ARG A 223 1.70 -12.13 37.63
N THR A 224 2.84 -12.60 37.10
CA THR A 224 4.09 -12.74 37.88
C THR A 224 4.79 -11.39 38.02
N ASP A 225 4.82 -10.60 36.95
CA ASP A 225 5.53 -9.32 36.93
C ASP A 225 4.80 -8.23 37.75
N THR A 226 3.47 -8.35 37.90
CA THR A 226 2.67 -7.43 38.74
C THR A 226 2.78 -7.70 40.24
N ALA A 227 3.26 -8.88 40.65
CA ALA A 227 3.53 -9.19 42.06
C ALA A 227 4.90 -8.65 42.49
N GLU A 228 5.91 -8.73 41.62
CA GLU A 228 7.25 -8.16 41.87
C GLU A 228 7.23 -6.62 41.87
N LEU A 229 6.51 -5.99 40.92
CA LEU A 229 6.40 -4.52 40.85
C LEU A 229 5.65 -3.89 42.04
N ARG A 230 4.78 -4.64 42.74
CA ARG A 230 4.10 -4.16 43.95
C ARG A 230 5.04 -4.04 45.14
N MET A 231 6.06 -4.90 45.23
CA MET A 231 7.07 -4.82 46.30
C MET A 231 8.06 -3.68 46.08
N ASP A 232 8.34 -3.32 44.82
CA ASP A 232 9.26 -2.22 44.49
C ASP A 232 8.59 -0.83 44.57
N ALA A 233 7.29 -0.73 44.31
CA ALA A 233 6.52 0.52 44.42
C ALA A 233 6.38 1.02 45.86
N GLU A 234 6.18 0.12 46.84
CA GLU A 234 6.11 0.50 48.27
C GLU A 234 7.46 1.03 48.80
N LYS A 235 8.58 0.58 48.20
CA LYS A 235 9.93 1.06 48.53
C LYS A 235 10.24 2.44 47.94
N LEU A 236 9.62 2.79 46.82
CA LEU A 236 9.80 4.06 46.14
C LEU A 236 8.96 5.18 46.77
N GLU A 237 7.73 4.89 47.21
CA GLU A 237 6.89 5.87 47.92
C GLU A 237 7.42 6.28 49.31
N ALA A 238 8.31 5.47 49.90
CA ALA A 238 9.00 5.84 51.13
C ALA A 238 10.14 6.85 50.87
N ALA A 239 10.74 6.85 49.67
CA ALA A 239 11.85 7.73 49.31
C ALA A 239 11.37 9.12 48.84
N ASP A 240 10.21 9.20 48.17
CA ASP A 240 9.68 10.48 47.67
C ASP A 240 9.19 11.42 48.79
N ARG A 241 8.87 10.91 49.99
CA ARG A 241 8.48 11.76 51.14
C ARG A 241 9.66 12.47 51.82
N GLU A 242 10.91 12.12 51.50
CA GLU A 242 12.11 12.81 52.03
C GLU A 242 12.69 13.87 51.08
N ALA A 243 12.21 13.96 49.84
CA ALA A 243 12.77 14.86 48.82
C ALA A 243 12.09 16.25 48.71
N ASP A 244 10.85 16.40 49.19
CA ASP A 244 10.08 17.65 49.08
C ASP A 244 10.45 18.75 50.12
N ALA A 245 11.55 18.58 50.85
CA ALA A 245 12.04 19.55 51.83
C ALA A 245 13.39 20.16 51.42
N ALA A 246 13.48 20.73 50.21
CA ALA A 246 14.54 21.69 49.87
C ALA A 246 14.14 22.60 48.68
N GLU A 247 13.89 23.86 49.01
CA GLU A 247 13.73 25.04 48.12
C GLU A 247 14.82 25.07 47.02
N GLY A 248 14.59 25.53 45.78
CA GLY A 248 13.96 26.79 45.38
C GLY A 248 15.04 27.72 44.83
N ALA A 249 15.05 28.00 43.51
CA ALA A 249 15.67 29.18 42.93
C ALA A 249 15.25 29.36 41.45
N ASP A 250 14.73 30.56 41.21
CA ASP A 250 14.35 31.22 39.97
C ASP A 250 15.49 31.28 38.94
N ASN A 251 15.13 31.24 37.64
CA ASN A 251 15.64 32.16 36.63
C ASN A 251 14.76 32.09 35.38
N THR A 252 13.95 33.14 35.24
CA THR A 252 13.17 33.48 34.06
C THR A 252 14.10 34.02 32.96
N GLU A 253 14.33 33.25 31.90
CA GLU A 253 14.85 33.77 30.63
C GLU A 253 13.69 33.97 29.64
N LYS A 254 13.41 35.23 29.32
CA LYS A 254 12.56 35.63 28.20
C LYS A 254 13.24 35.22 26.90
N ILE A 255 12.80 34.09 26.33
CA ILE A 255 13.06 33.76 24.93
C ILE A 255 11.92 34.40 24.12
N GLU A 256 12.30 35.19 23.12
CA GLU A 256 11.41 35.75 22.12
C GLU A 256 10.55 34.63 21.54
N ALA A 257 9.22 34.73 21.70
CA ALA A 257 8.29 33.74 21.20
C ALA A 257 8.31 33.78 19.66
N GLU A 258 9.09 32.89 19.05
CA GLU A 258 8.84 32.48 17.67
C GLU A 258 7.41 31.91 17.63
N ASP A 259 6.58 32.41 16.72
CA ASP A 259 5.19 31.97 16.50
C ASP A 259 5.18 30.50 16.09
N GLU A 260 5.26 29.62 17.08
CA GLU A 260 5.23 28.18 16.85
C GLU A 260 3.83 27.76 16.35
N SER A 261 3.80 27.07 15.23
CA SER A 261 2.55 26.51 14.73
C SER A 261 2.02 25.41 15.65
N ALA A 262 0.70 25.24 15.71
CA ALA A 262 0.09 24.17 16.50
C ALA A 262 0.60 22.76 16.13
N ALA A 263 1.05 22.56 14.88
CA ALA A 263 1.64 21.32 14.41
C ALA A 263 3.05 21.10 15.00
N GLU A 264 3.90 22.12 14.98
CA GLU A 264 5.24 22.07 15.59
C GLU A 264 5.13 21.88 17.11
N ALA A 265 4.14 22.52 17.75
CA ALA A 265 3.88 22.37 19.18
C ALA A 265 3.48 20.93 19.54
N ALA A 266 2.62 20.31 18.72
CA ALA A 266 2.24 18.92 18.87
C ALA A 266 3.43 17.98 18.62
N GLU A 267 4.23 18.21 17.57
CA GLU A 267 5.43 17.42 17.28
C GLU A 267 6.42 17.44 18.44
N ARG A 268 6.74 18.63 18.96
CA ARG A 268 7.67 18.76 20.09
C ARG A 268 7.15 18.04 21.33
N ARG A 269 5.85 18.15 21.59
CA ARG A 269 5.20 17.47 22.71
C ARG A 269 5.28 15.95 22.58
N PHE A 270 4.96 15.40 21.41
CA PHE A 270 5.08 13.95 21.16
C PHE A 270 6.52 13.48 21.22
N ARG A 271 7.47 14.27 20.70
CA ARG A 271 8.90 13.98 20.80
C ARG A 271 9.36 13.93 22.25
N SER A 272 8.90 14.84 23.10
CA SER A 272 9.18 14.81 24.55
C SER A 272 8.65 13.53 25.21
N TYR A 273 7.44 13.10 24.87
CA TYR A 273 6.87 11.85 25.37
C TYR A 273 7.66 10.61 24.93
N LEU A 274 8.08 10.55 23.67
CA LEU A 274 8.91 9.45 23.16
C LEU A 274 10.30 9.45 23.78
N LEU A 275 10.91 10.62 24.01
CA LEU A 275 12.22 10.74 24.66
C LEU A 275 12.22 10.24 26.11
N SER A 276 11.07 10.30 26.80
CA SER A 276 10.94 9.71 28.13
C SER A 276 11.17 8.18 28.13
N ASN A 277 11.00 7.52 26.98
CA ASN A 277 11.12 6.07 26.79
C ASN A 277 10.31 5.27 27.85
N THR A 278 9.18 5.83 28.28
CA THR A 278 8.27 5.22 29.24
C THR A 278 7.03 4.68 28.54
N ARG A 279 6.44 3.62 29.12
CA ARG A 279 5.14 3.12 28.66
C ARG A 279 4.06 4.21 28.67
N LYS A 280 4.02 5.04 29.72
CA LYS A 280 3.08 6.16 29.85
C LYS A 280 3.28 7.22 28.76
N GLY A 281 4.53 7.54 28.41
CA GLY A 281 4.85 8.43 27.29
C GLY A 281 4.32 7.88 25.96
N ASN A 282 4.53 6.59 25.70
CA ASN A 282 4.00 5.95 24.48
C ASN A 282 2.46 5.94 24.45
N GLU A 283 1.79 5.67 25.58
CA GLU A 283 0.33 5.73 25.69
C GLU A 283 -0.22 7.14 25.44
N LEU A 284 0.48 8.19 25.89
CA LEU A 284 0.12 9.58 25.59
C LEU A 284 0.27 9.92 24.11
N VAL A 285 1.34 9.45 23.45
CA VAL A 285 1.54 9.68 22.00
C VAL A 285 0.45 8.99 21.19
N MET A 286 0.09 7.75 21.54
CA MET A 286 -1.00 7.04 20.86
C MET A 286 -2.33 7.76 21.05
N SER A 287 -2.73 8.03 22.29
CA SER A 287 -4.04 8.65 22.58
C SER A 287 -4.16 10.08 22.04
N GLU A 288 -3.18 10.94 22.27
CA GLU A 288 -3.21 12.33 21.77
C GLU A 288 -2.96 12.42 20.26
N GLY A 289 -2.09 11.55 19.72
CA GLY A 289 -1.81 11.48 18.29
C GLY A 289 -3.01 11.02 17.48
N GLU A 290 -3.71 9.96 17.91
CA GLU A 290 -4.94 9.46 17.27
C GLU A 290 -6.07 10.49 17.36
N ALA A 291 -6.16 11.23 18.47
CA ALA A 291 -7.10 12.35 18.59
C ALA A 291 -6.76 13.50 17.61
N LEU A 292 -5.48 13.83 17.48
CA LEU A 292 -5.02 14.87 16.55
C LEU A 292 -5.25 14.47 15.08
N GLU A 293 -4.97 13.22 14.71
CA GLU A 293 -5.24 12.69 13.35
C GLU A 293 -6.72 12.88 12.99
N ARG A 294 -7.64 12.47 13.88
CA ARG A 294 -9.08 12.61 13.66
C ARG A 294 -9.51 14.08 13.54
N CYS A 295 -9.04 14.94 14.43
CA CYS A 295 -9.34 16.38 14.39
C CYS A 295 -8.84 17.03 13.09
N ALA A 296 -7.61 16.72 12.67
CA ALA A 296 -7.03 17.25 11.45
C ALA A 296 -7.79 16.76 10.21
N LEU A 297 -8.15 15.48 10.14
CA LEU A 297 -8.93 14.92 9.06
C LEU A 297 -10.34 15.53 8.98
N TRP A 298 -11.03 15.75 10.11
CA TRP A 298 -12.32 16.43 10.11
C TRP A 298 -12.24 17.86 9.55
N ALA A 299 -11.20 18.61 9.93
CA ALA A 299 -10.95 19.95 9.41
C ALA A 299 -10.63 19.92 7.91
N LEU A 300 -9.75 19.01 7.47
CA LEU A 300 -9.37 18.85 6.07
C LEU A 300 -10.55 18.42 5.20
N GLY A 301 -11.36 17.46 5.65
CA GLY A 301 -12.53 16.99 4.91
C GLY A 301 -13.52 18.12 4.68
N THR A 302 -13.79 18.91 5.72
CA THR A 302 -14.67 20.09 5.62
C THR A 302 -14.08 21.16 4.69
N ALA A 303 -12.77 21.40 4.74
CA ALA A 303 -12.11 22.35 3.85
C ALA A 303 -12.13 21.86 2.39
N TYR A 304 -11.88 20.57 2.14
CA TYR A 304 -11.90 19.99 0.80
C TYR A 304 -13.29 19.99 0.19
N GLU A 305 -14.35 19.76 0.96
CA GLU A 305 -15.73 19.94 0.50
C GLU A 305 -15.99 21.40 0.07
N ARG A 306 -15.60 22.38 0.89
CA ARG A 306 -15.77 23.81 0.59
C ARG A 306 -15.02 24.24 -0.67
N GLU A 307 -13.81 23.72 -0.84
CA GLU A 307 -12.95 24.01 -1.99
C GLU A 307 -13.24 23.09 -3.20
N THR A 308 -14.34 22.31 -3.16
CA THR A 308 -14.77 21.40 -4.24
C THR A 308 -13.71 20.36 -4.65
N ARG A 309 -12.81 20.00 -3.75
CA ARG A 309 -11.79 18.95 -3.95
C ARG A 309 -12.36 17.58 -3.62
N VAL A 310 -13.31 17.14 -4.45
CA VAL A 310 -14.16 15.96 -4.21
C VAL A 310 -13.36 14.70 -3.91
N GLU A 311 -12.34 14.37 -4.70
CA GLU A 311 -11.53 13.15 -4.47
C GLU A 311 -10.83 13.17 -3.12
N LYS A 312 -10.18 14.29 -2.76
CA LYS A 312 -9.48 14.40 -1.47
C LYS A 312 -10.45 14.34 -0.29
N ALA A 313 -11.66 14.87 -0.45
CA ALA A 313 -12.69 14.77 0.57
C ALA A 313 -13.16 13.32 0.75
N ILE A 314 -13.36 12.57 -0.34
CA ILE A 314 -13.71 11.13 -0.30
C ILE A 314 -12.62 10.34 0.44
N ASP A 315 -11.35 10.59 0.13
CA ASP A 315 -10.21 9.90 0.78
C ASP A 315 -10.18 10.18 2.28
N VAL A 316 -10.30 11.46 2.68
CA VAL A 316 -10.30 11.89 4.08
C VAL A 316 -11.46 11.29 4.86
N TYR A 317 -12.68 11.34 4.32
CA TYR A 317 -13.83 10.72 4.99
C TYR A 317 -13.73 9.19 5.00
N GLY A 318 -13.09 8.59 4.00
CA GLY A 318 -12.79 7.16 3.98
C GLY A 318 -11.89 6.77 5.15
N ARG A 319 -10.82 7.53 5.38
CA ARG A 319 -9.94 7.34 6.53
C ARG A 319 -10.67 7.55 7.86
N LEU A 320 -11.51 8.58 7.97
CA LEU A 320 -12.34 8.82 9.17
C LEU A 320 -13.28 7.65 9.47
N VAL A 321 -13.92 7.07 8.45
CA VAL A 321 -14.78 5.88 8.60
C VAL A 321 -14.00 4.65 9.06
N GLU A 322 -12.67 4.63 8.98
CA GLU A 322 -11.83 3.51 9.46
C GLU A 322 -11.31 3.75 10.87
N ILE A 323 -10.83 4.96 11.18
CA ILE A 323 -10.14 5.25 12.44
C ILE A 323 -11.03 5.79 13.55
N GLU A 324 -12.20 6.35 13.21
CA GLU A 324 -13.07 6.97 14.22
C GLU A 324 -13.69 5.90 15.13
N GLU A 325 -13.87 6.24 16.41
CA GLU A 325 -14.47 5.34 17.40
C GLU A 325 -15.90 5.73 17.74
N ASN A 326 -16.22 7.02 17.67
CA ASN A 326 -17.56 7.52 17.95
C ASN A 326 -18.52 7.19 16.80
N ARG A 327 -19.58 6.42 17.10
CA ARG A 327 -20.59 5.99 16.13
C ARG A 327 -21.22 7.13 15.34
N GLU A 328 -21.54 8.25 16.00
CA GLU A 328 -22.15 9.42 15.34
C GLU A 328 -21.18 10.05 14.34
N GLN A 329 -19.89 10.10 14.67
CA GLN A 329 -18.86 10.65 13.80
C GLN A 329 -18.55 9.70 12.63
N ILE A 330 -18.53 8.38 12.86
CA ILE A 330 -18.44 7.37 11.79
C ILE A 330 -19.62 7.54 10.81
N ALA A 331 -20.85 7.65 11.33
CA ALA A 331 -22.05 7.86 10.52
C ALA A 331 -21.95 9.16 9.72
N THR A 332 -21.54 10.26 10.35
CA THR A 332 -21.41 11.57 9.71
C THR A 332 -20.37 11.55 8.58
N ALA A 333 -19.19 10.96 8.82
CA ALA A 333 -18.15 10.82 7.80
C ALA A 333 -18.63 9.93 6.64
N GLY A 334 -19.32 8.83 6.97
CA GLY A 334 -19.95 7.92 6.02
C GLY A 334 -20.96 8.62 5.12
N ILE A 335 -21.88 9.38 5.69
CA ILE A 335 -22.89 10.15 4.96
C ILE A 335 -22.25 11.17 4.02
N ARG A 336 -21.24 11.91 4.50
CA ARG A 336 -20.52 12.89 3.66
C ARG A 336 -19.83 12.19 2.49
N LYS A 337 -19.12 11.09 2.73
CA LYS A 337 -18.49 10.27 1.69
C LYS A 337 -19.49 9.76 0.66
N MET A 338 -20.61 9.17 1.12
CA MET A 338 -21.68 8.68 0.25
C MET A 338 -22.24 9.77 -0.67
N LYS A 339 -22.51 10.97 -0.12
CA LYS A 339 -23.01 12.11 -0.91
C LYS A 339 -22.00 12.58 -1.95
N LEU A 340 -20.71 12.58 -1.64
CA LEU A 340 -19.64 12.92 -2.57
C LEU A 340 -19.48 11.89 -3.70
N GLU A 341 -19.52 10.60 -3.37
CA GLU A 341 -19.49 9.50 -4.35
C GLU A 341 -20.70 9.53 -5.29
N ALA A 342 -21.90 9.73 -4.72
CA ALA A 342 -23.13 9.90 -5.50
C ALA A 342 -23.09 11.16 -6.39
N GLY A 343 -22.47 12.24 -5.93
CA GLY A 343 -22.22 13.44 -6.74
C GLY A 343 -21.33 13.20 -7.96
N LYS A 344 -20.53 12.11 -7.97
CA LYS A 344 -19.77 11.62 -9.13
C LYS A 344 -20.52 10.55 -9.94
N GLU A 345 -21.81 10.36 -9.69
CA GLU A 345 -22.65 9.28 -10.25
C GLU A 345 -22.15 7.86 -9.91
N GLN A 346 -21.32 7.71 -8.87
CA GLN A 346 -20.78 6.44 -8.43
C GLN A 346 -21.68 5.78 -7.39
N TYR A 347 -22.97 5.64 -7.70
CA TYR A 347 -24.00 5.13 -6.78
C TYR A 347 -23.66 3.74 -6.21
N SER A 348 -23.08 2.84 -7.01
CA SER A 348 -22.65 1.51 -6.56
C SER A 348 -21.56 1.57 -5.49
N ILE A 349 -20.65 2.54 -5.58
CA ILE A 349 -19.58 2.76 -4.59
C ILE A 349 -20.19 3.37 -3.32
N ALA A 350 -21.10 4.34 -3.47
CA ALA A 350 -21.83 4.93 -2.35
C ALA A 350 -22.62 3.88 -1.54
N LEU A 351 -23.21 2.89 -2.20
CA LEU A 351 -23.87 1.76 -1.52
C LEU A 351 -22.91 0.89 -0.71
N LEU A 352 -21.70 0.63 -1.24
CA LEU A 352 -20.68 -0.12 -0.51
C LEU A 352 -20.17 0.67 0.70
N THR A 353 -20.00 1.99 0.55
CA THR A 353 -19.68 2.88 1.66
C THR A 353 -20.75 2.82 2.75
N GLY A 354 -22.04 2.94 2.38
CA GLY A 354 -23.15 2.83 3.33
C GLY A 354 -23.17 1.51 4.09
N LYS A 355 -22.98 0.38 3.39
CA LYS A 355 -22.88 -0.96 4.02
C LYS A 355 -21.73 -1.05 5.02
N ARG A 356 -20.55 -0.55 4.66
CA ARG A 356 -19.37 -0.54 5.55
C ARG A 356 -19.62 0.28 6.81
N VAL A 357 -20.32 1.40 6.69
CA VAL A 357 -20.66 2.25 7.84
C VAL A 357 -21.65 1.53 8.76
N LEU A 358 -22.70 0.93 8.21
CA LEU A 358 -23.67 0.13 8.98
C LEU A 358 -23.04 -1.09 9.67
N GLU A 359 -22.00 -1.72 9.09
CA GLU A 359 -21.23 -2.78 9.76
C GLU A 359 -20.58 -2.30 11.07
N ARG A 360 -20.23 -1.00 11.16
CA ARG A 360 -19.59 -0.40 12.34
C ARG A 360 -20.57 0.26 13.30
N THR A 361 -21.61 0.92 12.79
CA THR A 361 -22.57 1.70 13.59
C THR A 361 -23.82 0.90 13.95
N GLY A 362 -24.15 -0.15 13.18
CA GLY A 362 -25.37 -0.94 13.29
C GLY A 362 -26.44 -0.40 12.33
N THR A 363 -27.44 0.27 12.88
CA THR A 363 -28.56 0.85 12.12
C THR A 363 -28.48 2.37 12.15
N GLU A 364 -28.43 3.01 10.98
CA GLU A 364 -28.39 4.45 10.81
C GLU A 364 -29.46 4.88 9.79
N PRO A 365 -30.58 5.51 10.22
CA PRO A 365 -31.73 5.79 9.35
C PRO A 365 -31.40 6.66 8.14
N GLU A 366 -30.50 7.64 8.29
CA GLU A 366 -30.10 8.50 7.17
C GLU A 366 -29.31 7.70 6.11
N ILE A 367 -28.45 6.77 6.53
CA ILE A 367 -27.67 5.93 5.62
C ILE A 367 -28.57 4.95 4.88
N GLU A 368 -29.51 4.30 5.58
CA GLU A 368 -30.48 3.40 4.95
C GLU A 368 -31.33 4.13 3.91
N LYS A 369 -31.76 5.36 4.21
CA LYS A 369 -32.51 6.20 3.26
C LYS A 369 -31.69 6.54 2.02
N LEU A 370 -30.42 6.96 2.20
CA LEU A 370 -29.52 7.24 1.08
C LEU A 370 -29.27 6.00 0.24
N MET A 371 -29.13 4.83 0.86
CA MET A 371 -28.95 3.57 0.15
C MET A 371 -30.16 3.23 -0.72
N GLN A 372 -31.38 3.36 -0.19
CA GLN A 372 -32.60 3.15 -0.98
C GLN A 372 -32.69 4.12 -2.17
N GLU A 373 -32.34 5.40 -1.97
CA GLU A 373 -32.30 6.40 -3.04
C GLU A 373 -31.29 6.01 -4.13
N TYR A 374 -30.08 5.61 -3.75
CA TYR A 374 -29.03 5.25 -4.71
C TYR A 374 -29.31 3.93 -5.44
N GLU A 375 -29.96 2.97 -4.79
CA GLU A 375 -30.45 1.75 -5.46
C GLU A 375 -31.46 2.06 -6.57
N LEU A 376 -32.39 2.99 -6.33
CA LEU A 376 -33.34 3.45 -7.36
C LEU A 376 -32.62 4.13 -8.54
N ARG A 377 -31.63 5.00 -8.26
CA ARG A 377 -30.83 5.67 -9.31
C ARG A 377 -30.08 4.70 -10.20
N ILE A 378 -29.56 3.60 -9.65
CA ILE A 378 -28.89 2.55 -10.43
C ILE A 378 -29.89 1.87 -11.38
N GLN A 379 -31.09 1.54 -10.89
CA GLN A 379 -32.13 0.93 -11.73
C GLN A 379 -32.60 1.85 -12.86
N GLU A 380 -32.71 3.15 -12.60
CA GLU A 380 -33.00 4.17 -13.63
C GLU A 380 -31.90 4.23 -14.70
N GLN A 381 -30.62 4.21 -14.30
CA GLN A 381 -29.50 4.18 -15.25
C GLN A 381 -29.49 2.91 -16.11
N GLU A 382 -29.73 1.75 -15.51
CA GLU A 382 -29.75 0.46 -16.23
C GLU A 382 -30.93 0.37 -17.22
N SER A 383 -32.10 0.85 -16.84
CA SER A 383 -33.29 0.87 -17.72
C SER A 383 -33.19 1.89 -18.87
N GLY A 384 -32.52 3.03 -18.64
CA GLY A 384 -32.24 4.02 -19.68
C GLY A 384 -31.28 3.52 -20.77
N VAL A 385 -30.27 2.73 -20.38
CA VAL A 385 -29.32 2.10 -21.31
C VAL A 385 -29.99 1.03 -22.17
N GLN A 386 -30.85 0.19 -21.58
CA GLN A 386 -31.60 -0.84 -22.32
C GLN A 386 -32.55 -0.23 -23.36
N ASN A 387 -33.29 0.82 -22.99
CA ASN A 387 -34.18 1.52 -23.93
C ASN A 387 -33.43 2.23 -25.07
N GLY A 388 -32.20 2.72 -24.82
CA GLY A 388 -31.35 3.31 -25.86
C GLY A 388 -30.88 2.29 -26.89
N GLN A 389 -30.46 1.10 -26.44
CA GLN A 389 -29.99 0.01 -27.30
C GLN A 389 -31.12 -0.54 -28.19
N SER A 390 -32.30 -0.79 -27.63
CA SER A 390 -33.45 -1.27 -28.41
C SER A 390 -33.89 -0.29 -29.51
N ARG A 391 -33.73 1.03 -29.28
CA ARG A 391 -34.10 2.06 -30.25
C ARG A 391 -33.08 2.22 -31.37
N GLU A 392 -31.79 1.96 -31.10
CA GLU A 392 -30.76 1.89 -32.14
C GLU A 392 -30.86 0.62 -33.00
N GLU A 393 -31.24 -0.51 -32.40
CA GLU A 393 -31.50 -1.75 -33.15
C GLU A 393 -32.70 -1.60 -34.09
N GLN A 394 -33.80 -0.99 -33.62
CA GLN A 394 -34.97 -0.68 -34.46
C GLN A 394 -34.60 0.23 -35.64
N LYS A 395 -33.79 1.28 -35.43
CA LYS A 395 -33.33 2.16 -36.52
C LYS A 395 -32.45 1.44 -37.55
N LYS A 396 -31.63 0.48 -37.12
CA LYS A 396 -30.80 -0.32 -38.03
C LYS A 396 -31.63 -1.31 -38.85
N GLU A 397 -32.71 -1.84 -38.29
CA GLU A 397 -33.66 -2.69 -39.02
C GLU A 397 -34.49 -1.88 -40.03
N GLU A 398 -34.95 -0.68 -39.67
CA GLU A 398 -35.66 0.22 -40.59
C GLU A 398 -34.77 0.64 -41.78
N GLN A 399 -33.49 0.96 -41.54
CA GLN A 399 -32.55 1.30 -42.61
C GLN A 399 -32.22 0.10 -43.53
N LYS A 400 -32.27 -1.13 -43.01
CA LYS A 400 -32.12 -2.35 -43.83
C LYS A 400 -33.33 -2.57 -44.73
N GLN A 401 -34.54 -2.36 -44.21
CA GLN A 401 -35.77 -2.51 -44.99
C GLN A 401 -35.87 -1.43 -46.08
N GLU A 402 -35.45 -0.19 -45.82
CA GLU A 402 -35.40 0.85 -46.86
C GLU A 402 -34.36 0.56 -47.96
N GLY A 403 -33.26 -0.12 -47.63
CA GLY A 403 -32.26 -0.58 -48.60
C GLY A 403 -32.80 -1.69 -49.52
N GLU A 404 -33.52 -2.66 -48.98
CA GLU A 404 -34.10 -3.78 -49.74
C GLU A 404 -35.26 -3.35 -50.66
N ILE A 405 -36.03 -2.32 -50.26
CA ILE A 405 -37.11 -1.75 -51.11
C ILE A 405 -36.54 -0.97 -52.30
N ASN A 406 -35.38 -0.35 -52.16
CA ASN A 406 -34.72 0.38 -53.25
C ASN A 406 -34.04 -0.55 -54.26
N GLU A 407 -33.54 -1.73 -53.86
CA GLU A 407 -32.99 -2.71 -54.80
C GLU A 407 -34.08 -3.40 -55.65
N GLN A 408 -35.31 -3.55 -55.14
CA GLN A 408 -36.42 -4.15 -55.89
C GLN A 408 -37.09 -3.21 -56.91
N ASN A 409 -36.78 -1.91 -56.90
CA ASN A 409 -37.32 -0.93 -57.85
C ASN A 409 -36.36 -0.58 -59.01
N VAL A 410 -35.18 -1.20 -59.08
CA VAL A 410 -34.21 -0.96 -60.18
C VAL A 410 -34.40 -1.93 -61.35
N ASP A 411 -35.18 -3.01 -61.16
CA ASP A 411 -35.42 -4.05 -62.18
C ASP A 411 -36.85 -4.02 -62.79
N LYS A 412 -37.48 -2.85 -62.93
CA LYS A 412 -38.73 -2.68 -63.70
C LYS A 412 -38.68 -1.59 -64.75
#